data_AF-A0AAJ4EKK7-F1
#
_entry.id   AF-A0AAJ4EKK7-F1
#
_cell.length_a   1.000
_cell.length_b   1.000
_cell.length_c   1.000
_cell.angle_alpha   90.00
_cell.angle_beta   90.00
_cell.angle_gamma   90.00
#
_symmetry.space_group_name_H-M   'P 1'
#
loop_
_entity.id
_entity.type
_entity.pdbx_description
1 polymer ?
#
loop_
_entity_poly.entity_id
_entity_poly.type
_entity_poly.pdbx_seq_one_letter_code
_entity_poly.pdbx_strand_id
1 'polypeptide(L)'
;MRLNLKPLYIYNDELHKYSILIPSVSQIVNILLPKDYSQIDDNILKLAQNRGICIHNMIDVWIKNNFDDELIEFIDCEIKSHRELFKNFIKLYQENFKDIKFRHYETEKTLYSPLMCGTTDFIGITTDNEYIMCDWKITSSNEKADIELYIWQLKLYYLLEKNFV
;
A
#
# COMPACT_ATOMS: atom_id res chain seq x y z
N MET A 1 23.66 14.62 -14.42
CA MET A 1 23.34 15.83 -13.63
C MET A 1 23.18 15.39 -12.18
N ARG A 2 24.10 15.73 -11.26
CA ARG A 2 23.92 15.41 -9.82
C ARG A 2 23.02 16.48 -9.22
N LEU A 3 21.80 16.11 -8.85
CA LEU A 3 20.93 16.99 -8.08
C LEU A 3 21.51 17.11 -6.66
N ASN A 4 21.99 18.30 -6.31
CA ASN A 4 22.40 18.63 -4.94
C ASN A 4 21.14 18.85 -4.09
N LEU A 5 20.46 17.76 -3.75
CA LEU A 5 19.34 17.79 -2.81
C LEU A 5 19.91 17.94 -1.39
N LYS A 6 19.64 19.07 -0.73
CA LYS A 6 19.91 19.22 0.70
C LYS A 6 18.74 18.62 1.47
N PRO A 7 18.97 17.72 2.44
CA PRO A 7 17.90 17.18 3.26
C PRO A 7 17.22 18.31 4.06
N LEU A 8 15.89 18.27 4.15
CA LEU A 8 15.17 19.16 5.06
C LEU A 8 15.23 18.54 6.46
N TYR A 9 15.91 19.22 7.37
CA TYR A 9 16.01 18.82 8.77
C TYR A 9 14.90 19.49 9.59
N ILE A 10 14.18 18.70 10.37
CA ILE A 10 13.18 19.16 11.32
C ILE A 10 13.70 18.83 12.71
N TYR A 11 13.91 19.85 13.53
CA TYR A 11 14.31 19.64 14.93
C TYR A 11 13.08 19.32 15.77
N ASN A 12 13.15 18.24 16.55
CA ASN A 12 12.17 17.90 17.56
C ASN A 12 12.74 18.32 18.93
N ASP A 13 12.14 19.35 19.51
CA ASP A 13 12.57 19.94 20.79
C ASP A 13 12.44 18.93 21.96
N GLU A 14 11.35 18.17 22.03
CA GLU A 14 11.09 17.23 23.13
C GLU A 14 12.09 16.07 23.16
N LEU A 15 12.46 15.55 22.00
CA LEU A 15 13.39 14.43 21.85
C LEU A 15 14.85 14.90 21.72
N HIS A 16 15.09 16.21 21.59
CA HIS A 16 16.37 16.82 21.23
C HIS A 16 17.04 16.13 20.01
N LYS A 17 16.25 15.83 18.98
CA LYS A 17 16.69 15.08 17.78
C LYS A 17 16.32 15.80 16.50
N TYR A 18 17.15 15.64 15.47
CA TYR A 18 16.81 16.03 14.11
C TYR A 18 16.17 14.86 13.35
N SER A 19 15.08 15.14 12.66
CA SER A 19 14.44 14.26 11.69
C SER A 19 14.76 14.75 10.27
N ILE A 20 14.96 13.82 9.34
CA ILE A 20 15.12 14.15 7.93
C ILE A 20 13.78 13.91 7.24
N LEU A 21 13.26 14.91 6.55
CA LEU A 21 12.10 14.71 5.69
C LEU A 21 12.55 14.02 4.40
N ILE A 22 12.16 12.77 4.24
CA ILE A 22 12.30 11.99 3.02
C ILE A 22 10.92 11.84 2.37
N PRO A 23 10.81 12.02 1.04
CA PRO A 23 9.52 11.90 0.35
C PRO A 23 9.03 10.45 0.36
N SER A 24 7.71 10.27 0.46
CA SER A 24 7.12 8.95 0.32
C SER A 24 7.06 8.50 -1.15
N VAL A 25 7.02 7.19 -1.40
CA VAL A 25 6.84 6.61 -2.74
C VAL A 25 5.61 7.21 -3.41
N SER A 26 4.48 7.31 -2.70
CA SER A 26 3.26 7.93 -3.23
C SER A 26 3.46 9.40 -3.63
N GLN A 27 4.22 10.18 -2.84
CA GLN A 27 4.55 11.56 -3.19
C GLN A 27 5.41 11.64 -4.46
N ILE A 28 6.42 10.78 -4.59
CA ILE A 28 7.28 10.72 -5.77
C ILE A 28 6.46 10.38 -7.02
N VAL A 29 5.62 9.34 -6.93
CA VAL A 29 4.78 8.89 -8.04
C VAL A 29 3.82 10.00 -8.47
N ASN A 30 3.18 10.70 -7.54
CA ASN A 30 2.28 11.81 -7.87
C ASN A 30 2.99 13.00 -8.52
N ILE A 31 4.28 13.20 -8.29
CA ILE A 31 5.09 14.21 -9.00
C ILE A 31 5.35 13.76 -10.45
N LEU A 32 5.61 12.47 -10.67
CA LEU A 32 5.91 11.91 -11.98
C LEU A 32 4.66 11.74 -12.85
N LEU A 33 3.54 11.37 -12.24
CA LEU A 33 2.26 11.07 -12.88
C LEU A 33 1.14 11.81 -12.11
N PRO A 34 1.04 13.14 -12.27
CA PRO A 34 0.07 13.94 -11.53
C PRO A 34 -1.36 13.59 -11.95
N LYS A 35 -2.23 13.47 -10.94
CA LYS A 35 -3.68 13.41 -11.13
C LYS A 35 -4.30 14.74 -10.78
N ASP A 36 -5.13 15.25 -11.69
CA ASP A 36 -5.88 16.46 -11.44
C ASP A 36 -7.21 16.10 -10.77
N TYR A 37 -7.31 16.46 -9.49
CA TYR A 37 -8.53 16.33 -8.70
C TYR A 37 -9.20 17.68 -8.44
N SER A 38 -8.76 18.76 -9.09
CA SER A 38 -9.23 20.14 -8.82
C SER A 38 -10.74 20.34 -9.00
N GLN A 39 -11.40 19.46 -9.76
CA GLN A 39 -12.84 19.52 -10.01
C GLN A 39 -13.68 18.59 -9.10
N ILE A 40 -13.04 17.80 -8.22
CA ILE A 40 -13.73 16.86 -7.35
C ILE A 40 -13.86 17.45 -5.95
N ASP A 41 -15.05 17.37 -5.36
CA ASP A 41 -15.30 17.79 -3.97
C ASP A 41 -14.41 17.02 -2.98
N ASP A 42 -13.74 17.75 -2.08
CA ASP A 42 -12.84 17.17 -1.07
C ASP A 42 -13.53 16.13 -0.18
N ASN A 43 -14.83 16.27 0.11
CA ASN A 43 -15.57 15.28 0.87
C ASN A 43 -15.72 13.97 0.11
N ILE A 44 -15.88 14.01 -1.22
CA ILE A 44 -15.93 12.81 -2.05
C ILE A 44 -14.58 12.10 -2.02
N LEU A 45 -13.48 12.87 -2.14
CA LEU A 45 -12.11 12.32 -2.04
C LEU A 45 -11.86 11.69 -0.66
N LYS A 46 -12.28 12.37 0.42
CA LYS A 46 -12.15 11.88 1.79
C LYS A 46 -12.96 10.60 2.03
N LEU A 47 -14.17 10.51 1.50
CA LEU A 47 -14.98 9.30 1.57
C LEU A 47 -14.33 8.14 0.81
N ALA A 48 -13.79 8.40 -0.39
CA ALA A 48 -13.07 7.40 -1.17
C ALA A 48 -11.81 6.91 -0.43
N GLN A 49 -11.06 7.82 0.19
CA GLN A 49 -9.88 7.50 1.01
C GLN A 49 -10.27 6.65 2.23
N ASN A 50 -11.29 7.06 2.99
CA ASN A 50 -11.77 6.33 4.16
C ASN A 50 -12.22 4.92 3.81
N ARG A 51 -12.89 4.76 2.65
CA ARG A 51 -13.24 3.44 2.11
C ARG A 51 -12.00 2.61 1.83
N GLY A 52 -10.98 3.18 1.18
CA GLY A 52 -9.70 2.52 0.94
C GLY A 52 -9.06 2.01 2.23
N ILE A 53 -8.88 2.91 3.21
CA ILE A 53 -8.29 2.58 4.52
C ILE A 53 -9.07 1.46 5.21
N CYS A 54 -10.40 1.55 5.25
CA CYS A 54 -11.24 0.54 5.87
C CYS A 54 -11.00 -0.85 5.28
N ILE A 55 -10.92 -0.96 3.96
CA ILE A 55 -10.74 -2.24 3.29
C ILE A 55 -9.31 -2.78 3.46
N HIS A 56 -8.28 -1.92 3.37
CA HIS A 56 -6.90 -2.35 3.65
C HIS A 56 -6.77 -2.92 5.07
N ASN A 57 -7.39 -2.29 6.06
CA ASN A 57 -7.40 -2.81 7.43
C ASN A 57 -8.08 -4.19 7.53
N MET A 58 -9.19 -4.40 6.82
CA MET A 58 -9.87 -5.71 6.80
C MET A 58 -8.98 -6.79 6.15
N ILE A 59 -8.31 -6.45 5.05
CA ILE A 59 -7.37 -7.35 4.36
C ILE A 59 -6.17 -7.67 5.26
N ASP A 60 -5.58 -6.66 5.90
CA ASP A 60 -4.46 -6.81 6.84
C ASP A 60 -4.81 -7.75 7.99
N VAL A 61 -5.98 -7.57 8.63
CA VAL A 61 -6.45 -8.46 9.69
C VAL A 61 -6.61 -9.89 9.18
N TRP A 62 -7.21 -10.09 8.01
CA TRP A 62 -7.38 -11.43 7.45
C TRP A 62 -6.05 -12.12 7.16
N ILE A 63 -5.09 -11.40 6.55
CA ILE A 63 -3.75 -11.93 6.26
C ILE A 63 -3.01 -12.27 7.56
N LYS A 64 -3.02 -11.39 8.56
CA LYS A 64 -2.38 -11.62 9.88
C LYS A 64 -2.95 -12.82 10.63
N ASN A 65 -4.19 -13.20 10.31
CA ASN A 65 -4.82 -14.42 10.83
C ASN A 65 -4.62 -15.62 9.87
N ASN A 66 -3.50 -15.67 9.15
CA ASN A 66 -3.15 -16.76 8.24
C ASN A 66 -4.19 -17.04 7.15
N PHE A 67 -4.82 -15.99 6.62
CA PHE A 67 -5.84 -16.12 5.57
C PHE A 67 -7.02 -17.01 5.99
N ASP A 68 -7.37 -16.99 7.29
CA ASP A 68 -8.46 -17.81 7.82
C ASP A 68 -9.83 -17.28 7.37
N ASP A 69 -10.46 -18.04 6.48
CA ASP A 69 -11.77 -17.70 5.91
C ASP A 69 -12.90 -17.82 6.93
N GLU A 70 -12.74 -18.60 8.00
CA GLU A 70 -13.76 -18.71 9.06
C GLU A 70 -13.88 -17.39 9.85
N LEU A 71 -12.82 -16.58 9.85
CA LEU A 71 -12.78 -15.31 10.55
C LEU A 71 -13.38 -14.14 9.77
N ILE A 72 -13.69 -14.31 8.48
CA ILE A 72 -14.19 -13.24 7.59
C ILE A 72 -15.45 -12.58 8.14
N GLU A 73 -16.39 -13.35 8.68
CA GLU A 73 -17.65 -12.79 9.20
C GLU A 73 -17.46 -11.98 10.50
N PHE A 74 -16.31 -12.14 11.17
CA PHE A 74 -15.93 -11.40 12.37
C PHE A 74 -15.07 -10.17 12.06
N ILE A 75 -14.49 -10.09 10.85
CA ILE A 75 -13.82 -8.89 10.34
C ILE A 75 -14.90 -7.93 9.87
N ASP A 76 -15.30 -7.01 10.76
CA ASP A 76 -16.45 -6.15 10.52
C ASP A 76 -16.07 -4.67 10.32
N CYS A 77 -16.94 -3.97 9.57
CA CYS A 77 -17.01 -2.53 9.50
C CYS A 77 -18.48 -2.11 9.45
N GLU A 78 -18.79 -0.92 9.99
CA GLU A 78 -20.17 -0.42 10.09
C GLU A 78 -20.86 -0.24 8.71
N ILE A 79 -20.07 -0.15 7.64
CA ILE A 79 -20.54 0.18 6.30
C ILE A 79 -20.71 -1.10 5.48
N LYS A 80 -21.97 -1.52 5.26
CA LYS A 80 -22.31 -2.74 4.51
C LYS A 80 -21.59 -2.86 3.15
N SER A 81 -21.50 -1.78 2.37
CA SER A 81 -20.86 -1.81 1.05
C SER A 81 -19.36 -2.08 1.12
N HIS A 82 -18.69 -1.71 2.22
CA HIS A 82 -17.29 -2.05 2.42
C HIS A 82 -17.14 -3.54 2.70
N ARG A 83 -18.03 -4.13 3.51
CA ARG A 83 -18.06 -5.57 3.74
C ARG A 83 -18.22 -6.36 2.44
N GLU A 84 -19.10 -5.92 1.54
CA GLU A 84 -19.29 -6.55 0.23
C GLU A 84 -18.03 -6.46 -0.65
N LEU A 85 -17.35 -5.31 -0.68
CA LEU A 85 -16.07 -5.16 -1.38
C LEU A 85 -14.99 -6.09 -0.83
N PHE A 86 -14.89 -6.22 0.49
CA PHE A 86 -13.98 -7.15 1.13
C PHE A 86 -14.28 -8.60 0.75
N LYS A 87 -15.54 -9.04 0.80
CA LYS A 87 -15.94 -10.39 0.36
C LYS A 87 -15.59 -10.65 -1.12
N ASN A 88 -15.76 -9.64 -1.99
CA ASN A 88 -15.36 -9.75 -3.39
C ASN A 88 -13.84 -9.87 -3.55
N PHE A 89 -13.06 -9.12 -2.77
CA PHE A 89 -11.61 -9.26 -2.73
C PHE A 89 -11.19 -10.68 -2.33
N ILE A 90 -11.77 -11.22 -1.26
CA ILE A 90 -11.48 -12.60 -0.82
C ILE A 90 -11.78 -13.60 -1.92
N LYS A 91 -12.95 -13.48 -2.57
CA LYS A 91 -13.32 -14.35 -3.69
C LYS A 91 -12.28 -14.28 -4.81
N LEU A 92 -11.87 -13.08 -5.21
CA LEU A 92 -10.82 -12.89 -6.22
C LEU A 92 -9.49 -13.52 -5.78
N TYR A 93 -9.12 -13.35 -4.50
CA TYR A 93 -7.92 -13.98 -3.95
C TYR A 93 -8.00 -15.51 -4.03
N GLN A 94 -9.12 -16.10 -3.61
CA GLN A 94 -9.33 -17.53 -3.65
C GLN A 94 -9.30 -18.09 -5.08
N GLU A 95 -9.83 -17.35 -6.05
CA GLU A 95 -9.85 -17.77 -7.46
C GLU A 95 -8.47 -17.73 -8.12
N ASN A 96 -7.60 -16.78 -7.74
CA ASN A 96 -6.35 -16.50 -8.45
C ASN A 96 -5.08 -16.84 -7.67
N PHE A 97 -5.15 -16.88 -6.34
CA PHE A 97 -3.98 -16.93 -5.45
C PHE A 97 -4.06 -18.01 -4.36
N LYS A 98 -5.17 -18.74 -4.19
CA LYS A 98 -5.32 -19.74 -3.10
C LYS A 98 -4.23 -20.82 -3.06
N ASP A 99 -3.69 -21.17 -4.23
CA ASP A 99 -2.71 -22.25 -4.35
C ASP A 99 -1.30 -21.77 -3.98
N ILE A 100 -1.11 -20.46 -3.82
CA ILE A 100 0.15 -19.87 -3.38
C ILE A 100 0.29 -20.06 -1.87
N LYS A 101 1.35 -20.79 -1.48
CA LYS A 101 1.71 -20.98 -0.08
C LYS A 101 2.91 -20.13 0.25
N PHE A 102 2.82 -19.40 1.37
CA PHE A 102 3.89 -18.54 1.84
C PHE A 102 4.65 -19.21 2.98
N ARG A 103 5.99 -19.20 2.88
CA ARG A 103 6.87 -19.56 4.01
C ARG A 103 7.05 -18.42 5.00
N HIS A 104 6.95 -17.19 4.50
CA HIS A 104 7.09 -15.94 5.23
C HIS A 104 6.28 -14.88 4.50
N TYR A 105 5.59 -14.03 5.24
CA TYR A 105 4.91 -12.87 4.70
C TYR A 105 4.77 -11.77 5.75
N GLU A 106 4.66 -10.54 5.28
CA GLU A 106 4.49 -9.33 6.08
C GLU A 106 3.45 -8.43 5.40
N THR A 107 2.64 -7.76 6.20
CA THR A 107 1.68 -6.75 5.75
C THR A 107 2.03 -5.39 6.33
N GLU A 108 1.63 -4.33 5.64
CA GLU A 108 1.87 -2.94 6.07
C GLU A 108 3.35 -2.67 6.42
N LYS A 109 4.27 -3.29 5.66
CA LYS A 109 5.71 -3.19 5.92
C LYS A 109 6.20 -1.80 5.56
N THR A 110 6.72 -1.08 6.55
CA THR A 110 7.32 0.23 6.37
C THR A 110 8.77 0.09 5.89
N LEU A 111 9.08 0.74 4.78
CA LEU A 111 10.37 0.73 4.11
C LEU A 111 10.91 2.15 4.00
N TYR A 112 12.23 2.31 4.09
CA TYR A 112 12.87 3.62 3.99
C TYR A 112 14.32 3.56 3.50
N SER A 113 14.79 4.65 2.93
CA SER A 113 16.18 4.89 2.57
C SER A 113 16.46 6.37 2.78
N PRO A 114 17.72 6.81 2.68
CA PRO A 114 18.02 8.24 2.69
C PRO A 114 17.33 9.05 1.56
N LEU A 115 16.75 8.39 0.55
CA LEU A 115 16.15 9.04 -0.62
C LEU A 115 14.61 9.01 -0.64
N MET A 116 14.00 7.97 -0.07
CA MET A 116 12.54 7.78 -0.10
C MET A 116 12.07 6.82 0.99
N CYS A 117 10.79 6.90 1.35
CA CYS A 117 10.13 5.95 2.26
C CYS A 117 8.77 5.50 1.73
N GLY A 118 8.16 4.52 2.37
CA GLY A 118 6.75 4.22 2.18
C GLY A 118 6.34 2.89 2.79
N THR A 119 5.08 2.54 2.62
CA THR A 119 4.49 1.33 3.21
C THR A 119 3.88 0.51 2.09
N THR A 120 4.28 -0.75 2.02
CA THR A 120 3.69 -1.72 1.08
C THR A 120 2.62 -2.53 1.79
N ASP A 121 1.53 -2.82 1.09
CA ASP A 121 0.41 -3.54 1.67
C ASP A 121 0.78 -5.00 2.00
N PHE A 122 1.55 -5.67 1.13
CA PHE A 122 1.93 -7.06 1.32
C PHE A 122 3.26 -7.43 0.64
N ILE A 123 4.09 -8.17 1.37
CA ILE A 123 5.26 -8.87 0.87
C ILE A 123 5.17 -10.33 1.31
N GLY A 124 5.43 -11.26 0.40
CA GLY A 124 5.48 -12.68 0.69
C GLY A 124 6.63 -13.38 -0.01
N ILE A 125 7.17 -14.41 0.63
CA ILE A 125 8.05 -15.39 -0.02
C ILE A 125 7.30 -16.71 -0.07
N THR A 126 7.17 -17.27 -1.27
CA THR A 126 6.47 -18.55 -1.46
C THR A 126 7.31 -19.73 -0.97
N THR A 127 6.69 -20.90 -0.83
CA THR A 127 7.39 -22.16 -0.54
C THR A 127 8.41 -22.52 -1.63
N ASP A 128 8.21 -22.04 -2.86
CA ASP A 128 9.10 -22.25 -4.01
C ASP A 128 10.21 -21.18 -4.12
N ASN A 129 10.37 -20.33 -3.08
CA ASN A 129 11.32 -19.21 -3.01
C ASN A 129 11.03 -18.06 -3.99
N GLU A 130 9.81 -17.94 -4.49
CA GLU A 130 9.41 -16.79 -5.29
C GLU A 130 9.07 -15.60 -4.38
N TYR A 131 9.47 -14.41 -4.80
CA TYR A 131 9.21 -13.18 -4.07
C TYR A 131 7.98 -12.49 -4.68
N ILE A 132 6.96 -12.27 -3.85
CA ILE A 132 5.70 -11.63 -4.24
C ILE A 132 5.55 -10.34 -3.45
N MET A 133 5.21 -9.26 -4.15
CA MET A 133 4.86 -7.97 -3.56
C MET A 133 3.53 -7.52 -4.16
N CYS A 134 2.61 -7.10 -3.30
CA CYS A 134 1.29 -6.66 -3.71
C CYS A 134 1.00 -5.27 -3.15
N ASP A 135 0.25 -4.51 -3.94
CA ASP A 135 -0.29 -3.20 -3.62
C ASP A 135 -1.76 -3.25 -4.04
N TRP A 136 -2.63 -3.42 -3.06
CA TRP A 136 -4.06 -3.59 -3.25
C TRP A 136 -4.69 -2.25 -3.60
N LYS A 137 -5.53 -2.22 -4.64
CA LYS A 137 -6.19 -0.99 -5.09
C LYS A 137 -7.67 -1.20 -5.26
N ILE A 138 -8.45 -0.32 -4.65
CA ILE A 138 -9.87 -0.19 -4.91
C ILE A 138 -10.04 0.89 -5.95
N THR A 139 -10.35 0.47 -7.17
CA THR A 139 -10.57 1.38 -8.28
C THR A 139 -11.81 0.96 -9.07
N SER A 140 -12.58 1.94 -9.52
CA SER A 140 -13.59 1.75 -10.57
C SER A 140 -13.02 2.06 -11.96
N SER A 141 -11.79 2.59 -12.00
CA SER A 141 -11.09 3.00 -13.21
C SER A 141 -10.07 1.93 -13.60
N ASN A 142 -10.13 1.54 -14.87
CA ASN A 142 -9.10 0.75 -15.56
C ASN A 142 -8.36 1.62 -16.58
N GLU A 143 -8.29 2.93 -16.34
CA GLU A 143 -7.56 3.84 -17.21
C GLU A 143 -6.07 3.50 -17.20
N LYS A 144 -5.45 3.59 -18.37
CA LYS A 144 -4.03 3.25 -18.54
C LYS A 144 -3.14 4.06 -17.60
N ALA A 145 -3.44 5.34 -17.39
CA ALA A 145 -2.68 6.21 -16.50
C ALA A 145 -2.73 5.75 -15.03
N ASP A 146 -3.86 5.21 -14.58
CA ASP A 146 -4.02 4.67 -13.23
C ASP A 146 -3.19 3.40 -13.04
N ILE A 147 -3.24 2.51 -14.03
CA ILE A 147 -2.46 1.27 -14.01
C ILE A 147 -0.96 1.58 -14.03
N GLU A 148 -0.52 2.54 -14.85
CA GLU A 148 0.88 2.99 -14.87
C GLU A 148 1.32 3.55 -13.52
N LEU A 149 0.47 4.33 -12.84
CA LEU A 149 0.73 4.86 -11.50
C LEU A 149 0.98 3.73 -10.49
N TYR A 150 0.10 2.72 -10.46
CA TYR A 150 0.22 1.58 -9.54
C TYR A 150 1.47 0.74 -9.84
N ILE A 151 1.80 0.54 -11.12
CA ILE A 151 3.03 -0.15 -11.52
C ILE A 151 4.27 0.61 -11.03
N TRP A 152 4.30 1.94 -11.15
CA TRP A 152 5.43 2.74 -10.66
C TRP A 152 5.57 2.69 -9.14
N GLN A 153 4.45 2.72 -8.41
CA GLN A 153 4.45 2.55 -6.95
C GLN A 153 5.08 1.20 -6.56
N LEU A 154 4.64 0.10 -7.17
CA LEU A 154 5.22 -1.23 -6.92
C LEU A 154 6.70 -1.33 -7.28
N LYS A 155 7.13 -0.75 -8.41
CA LYS A 155 8.55 -0.72 -8.82
C LYS A 155 9.41 0.02 -7.78
N LEU A 156 8.93 1.14 -7.27
CA LEU A 156 9.68 1.91 -6.27
C LEU A 156 9.73 1.19 -4.92
N TYR A 157 8.64 0.54 -4.49
CA TYR A 157 8.67 -0.32 -3.29
C TYR A 157 9.63 -1.49 -3.46
N TYR A 158 9.65 -2.14 -4.61
CA TYR A 158 10.60 -3.22 -4.91
C TYR A 158 12.05 -2.74 -4.82
N LEU A 159 12.37 -1.57 -5.41
CA LEU A 159 13.70 -0.98 -5.31
C LEU A 159 14.05 -0.60 -3.86
N LEU A 160 13.08 -0.13 -3.08
CA LEU A 160 13.28 0.24 -1.68
C LEU A 160 13.60 -0.98 -0.82
N GLU A 161 12.88 -2.09 -1.01
CA GLU A 161 13.16 -3.35 -0.31
C GLU A 161 14.51 -3.95 -0.71
N LYS A 162 14.84 -3.97 -2.01
CA LYS A 162 16.08 -4.58 -2.50
C LYS A 162 17.34 -3.86 -2.03
N ASN A 163 17.27 -2.55 -1.81
CA ASN A 163 18.40 -1.76 -1.29
C ASN A 163 18.52 -1.83 0.24
N PHE A 164 17.61 -2.52 0.92
CA PHE A 164 17.62 -2.72 2.38
C PHE A 164 18.38 -4.00 2.80
N VAL A 165 18.70 -4.87 1.83
CA VAL A 165 19.46 -6.13 2.02
C VAL A 165 20.94 -5.94 1.67
#